data_AF-A0A2D4MPN0-F1
#
_entry.id   AF-A0A2D4MPN0-F1
#
_cell.length_a   1.000
_cell.length_b   1.000
_cell.length_c   1.000
_cell.angle_alpha   90.00
_cell.angle_beta   90.00
_cell.angle_gamma   90.00
#
_symmetry.space_group_name_H-M   'P 1'
#
loop_
_entity.id
_entity.type
_entity.pdbx_description
1 polymer ?
#
loop_
_entity_poly.entity_id
_entity_poly.type
_entity_poly.pdbx_seq_one_letter_code
_entity_poly.pdbx_strand_id
1 'polypeptide(L)'
;EEKSPTLANLAHMMCLYSTHSYSRDCSNWINVVCRYLHDSFSETTFNLITYLAELLEKGISSMQQSLLQIIYSLLSHVDLSTAPVKQFNLEIIKIIGKYVQSPYWKEALNILKLVVSRSASLVVPNDIPKSYGGDTSSPEISFTKIFNNVSKELPGKTLDFHFDISEVKSF
;
A
#
# COMPACT_ATOMS: atom_id res chain seq x y z
N GLU A 1 26.31 -14.39 -20.45
CA GLU A 1 24.87 -14.44 -20.10
C GLU A 1 24.77 -15.10 -18.74
N GLU A 2 24.87 -14.30 -17.69
CA GLU A 2 24.90 -14.79 -16.30
C GLU A 2 23.45 -15.03 -15.88
N LYS A 3 23.00 -16.29 -15.86
CA LYS A 3 21.66 -16.62 -15.36
C LYS A 3 21.63 -16.26 -13.87
N SER A 4 20.99 -15.14 -13.54
CA SER A 4 20.74 -14.75 -12.16
C SER A 4 20.12 -15.94 -11.40
N PRO A 5 20.56 -16.26 -10.17
CA PRO A 5 19.98 -17.34 -9.37
C PRO A 5 18.46 -17.16 -9.17
N THR A 6 17.95 -15.93 -9.21
CA THR A 6 16.50 -15.64 -9.17
C THR A 6 15.76 -16.22 -10.37
N LEU A 7 16.33 -16.15 -11.58
CA LEU A 7 15.74 -16.70 -12.80
C LEU A 7 15.77 -18.22 -12.82
N ALA A 8 16.82 -18.84 -12.26
CA ALA A 8 16.86 -20.29 -12.07
C ALA A 8 15.76 -20.76 -11.12
N ASN A 9 15.56 -20.04 -10.01
CA ASN A 9 14.49 -20.32 -9.05
C ASN A 9 13.10 -20.13 -9.67
N LEU A 10 12.90 -19.07 -10.45
CA LEU A 10 11.66 -18.84 -11.18
C LEU A 10 11.37 -19.99 -12.16
N ALA A 11 12.36 -20.37 -12.97
CA ALA A 11 12.20 -21.48 -13.92
C ALA A 11 11.83 -22.79 -13.21
N HIS A 12 12.44 -23.06 -12.06
CA HIS A 12 12.09 -24.21 -11.23
C HIS A 12 10.65 -24.13 -10.70
N MET A 13 10.21 -22.98 -10.20
CA MET A 13 8.82 -22.79 -9.75
C MET A 13 7.79 -22.96 -10.88
N MET A 14 8.12 -22.52 -12.09
CA MET A 14 7.30 -22.73 -13.27
C MET A 14 7.22 -24.22 -13.64
N CYS A 15 8.35 -24.93 -13.58
CA CYS A 15 8.43 -26.37 -13.84
C CYS A 15 7.55 -27.16 -12.86
N LEU A 16 7.69 -26.92 -11.55
CA LEU A 16 6.89 -27.61 -10.53
C LEU A 16 5.38 -27.44 -10.75
N TYR A 17 4.96 -26.26 -11.19
CA TYR A 17 3.55 -25.98 -11.43
C TYR A 17 3.05 -26.65 -12.71
N SER A 18 3.83 -26.63 -13.78
CA SER A 18 3.46 -27.29 -15.04
C SER A 18 3.45 -28.82 -14.93
N THR A 19 4.28 -29.40 -14.07
CA THR A 19 4.30 -30.85 -13.79
C THR A 19 3.34 -31.26 -12.68
N HIS A 20 2.49 -30.35 -12.18
CA HIS A 20 1.54 -30.59 -11.09
C HIS A 20 2.20 -31.15 -9.81
N SER A 21 3.47 -30.83 -9.58
CA SER A 21 4.25 -31.30 -8.43
C SER A 21 4.51 -30.18 -7.40
N TYR A 22 3.97 -28.98 -7.62
CA TYR A 22 3.96 -27.92 -6.63
C TYR A 22 2.96 -28.26 -5.50
N SER A 23 3.45 -28.34 -4.26
CA SER A 23 2.69 -28.90 -3.14
C SER A 23 1.87 -27.89 -2.33
N ARG A 24 1.93 -26.60 -2.70
CA ARG A 24 1.18 -25.52 -2.02
C ARG A 24 0.04 -25.05 -2.91
N ASP A 25 -0.89 -24.29 -2.33
CA ASP A 25 -2.00 -23.72 -3.08
C ASP A 25 -1.55 -22.68 -4.13
N CYS A 26 -2.49 -22.32 -4.99
CA CYS A 26 -2.29 -21.35 -6.07
C CYS A 26 -1.87 -19.97 -5.57
N SER A 27 -2.41 -19.51 -4.44
CA SER A 27 -2.06 -18.20 -3.87
C SER A 27 -0.60 -18.15 -3.42
N ASN A 28 -0.12 -19.22 -2.77
CA ASN A 28 1.28 -19.37 -2.43
C ASN A 28 2.18 -19.41 -3.67
N TRP A 29 1.74 -20.09 -4.74
CA TRP A 29 2.48 -20.12 -6.00
C TRP A 29 2.61 -18.71 -6.62
N ILE A 30 1.49 -17.98 -6.73
CA ILE A 30 1.44 -16.61 -7.27
C ILE A 30 2.38 -15.69 -6.49
N ASN A 31 2.38 -15.76 -5.14
CA ASN A 31 3.25 -14.96 -4.28
C ASN A 31 4.74 -15.20 -4.57
N VAL A 32 5.15 -16.46 -4.69
CA VAL A 32 6.55 -16.79 -4.96
C VAL A 32 6.97 -16.37 -6.37
N VAL A 33 6.12 -16.61 -7.36
CA VAL A 33 6.41 -16.24 -8.76
C VAL A 33 6.50 -14.73 -8.93
N CYS A 34 5.56 -13.97 -8.37
CA CYS A 34 5.58 -12.51 -8.46
C CYS A 34 6.79 -11.91 -7.74
N ARG A 35 7.21 -12.49 -6.61
CA ARG A 35 8.46 -12.10 -5.94
C ARG A 35 9.65 -12.27 -6.86
N TYR A 36 9.83 -13.45 -7.45
CA TYR A 36 10.98 -13.69 -8.34
C TYR A 36 10.93 -12.86 -9.63
N LEU A 37 9.73 -12.56 -10.14
CA LEU A 37 9.56 -11.62 -11.25
C LEU A 37 10.03 -10.22 -10.87
N HIS A 38 9.61 -9.70 -9.71
CA HIS A 38 10.04 -8.39 -9.23
C HIS A 38 11.55 -8.35 -8.97
N ASP A 39 12.10 -9.37 -8.28
CA ASP A 39 13.53 -9.44 -7.97
C ASP A 39 14.40 -9.47 -9.24
N SER A 40 13.89 -10.06 -10.32
CA SER A 40 14.64 -10.17 -11.60
C SER A 40 14.40 -8.99 -12.53
N PHE A 41 13.25 -8.31 -12.43
CA PHE A 41 12.79 -7.29 -13.38
C PHE A 41 12.11 -6.12 -12.64
N SER A 42 12.77 -5.57 -11.63
CA SER A 42 12.21 -4.52 -10.78
C SER A 42 11.83 -3.26 -11.57
N GLU A 43 12.67 -2.89 -12.55
CA GLU A 43 12.48 -1.70 -13.41
C GLU A 43 11.21 -1.77 -14.27
N THR A 44 10.75 -2.97 -14.65
CA THR A 44 9.57 -3.16 -15.51
C THR A 44 8.32 -3.57 -14.73
N THR A 45 8.43 -3.79 -13.41
CA THR A 45 7.32 -4.29 -12.59
C THR A 45 6.12 -3.34 -12.61
N PHE A 46 6.33 -2.02 -12.56
CA PHE A 46 5.24 -1.05 -12.66
C PHE A 46 4.50 -1.15 -14.00
N ASN A 47 5.23 -1.30 -15.11
CA ASN A 47 4.63 -1.46 -16.44
C ASN A 47 3.80 -2.74 -16.53
N LEU A 48 4.29 -3.84 -15.94
CA LEU A 48 3.56 -5.09 -15.86
C LEU A 48 2.25 -4.93 -15.08
N ILE A 49 2.28 -4.27 -13.91
CA ILE A 49 1.07 -4.04 -13.11
C ILE A 49 0.07 -3.17 -13.87
N THR A 50 0.52 -2.10 -14.54
CA THR A 50 -0.33 -1.26 -15.38
C THR A 50 -1.01 -2.08 -16.49
N TYR A 51 -0.25 -2.91 -17.21
CA TYR A 51 -0.78 -3.79 -18.23
C TYR A 51 -1.83 -4.77 -17.67
N LEU A 52 -1.57 -5.38 -16.51
CA LEU A 52 -2.51 -6.29 -15.85
C LEU A 52 -3.78 -5.57 -15.40
N ALA A 53 -3.68 -4.33 -14.91
CA ALA A 53 -4.83 -3.52 -14.54
C ALA A 53 -5.69 -3.14 -15.75
N GLU A 54 -5.07 -2.81 -16.89
CA GLU A 54 -5.80 -2.60 -18.14
C GLU A 54 -6.47 -3.88 -18.65
N LEU A 55 -5.77 -5.01 -18.56
CA LEU A 55 -6.32 -6.31 -18.94
C LEU A 55 -7.48 -6.72 -18.01
N LEU A 56 -7.43 -6.34 -16.73
CA LEU A 56 -8.52 -6.56 -15.78
C LEU A 56 -9.77 -5.78 -16.20
N GLU A 57 -9.61 -4.53 -16.63
CA GLU A 57 -10.71 -3.64 -17.06
C GLU A 57 -11.32 -4.04 -18.41
N LYS A 58 -10.48 -4.45 -19.37
CA LYS A 58 -10.89 -4.69 -20.77
C LYS A 58 -11.03 -6.17 -21.14
N GLY A 59 -10.55 -7.07 -20.28
CA GLY A 59 -10.48 -8.51 -20.54
C GLY A 59 -11.73 -9.29 -20.16
N ILE A 60 -11.64 -10.62 -20.26
CA ILE A 60 -12.74 -11.53 -19.98
C ILE A 60 -12.98 -11.71 -18.47
N SER A 61 -14.24 -11.80 -18.05
CA SER A 61 -14.63 -11.86 -16.64
C SER A 61 -14.07 -13.08 -15.88
N SER A 62 -13.82 -14.20 -16.58
CA SER A 62 -13.28 -15.42 -15.97
C SER A 62 -11.85 -15.28 -15.45
N MET A 63 -11.09 -14.27 -15.92
CA MET A 63 -9.71 -14.04 -15.49
C MET A 63 -9.60 -13.04 -14.34
N GLN A 64 -10.68 -12.34 -13.98
CA GLN A 64 -10.63 -11.21 -13.05
C GLN A 64 -10.04 -11.58 -11.68
N GLN A 65 -10.44 -12.73 -11.13
CA GLN A 65 -9.90 -13.19 -9.84
C GLN A 65 -8.38 -13.39 -9.88
N SER A 66 -7.90 -14.11 -10.90
CA SER A 66 -6.47 -14.38 -11.07
C SER A 66 -5.69 -13.09 -11.29
N LEU A 67 -6.22 -12.16 -12.09
CA LEU A 67 -5.59 -10.85 -12.32
C LEU A 67 -5.51 -10.03 -11.03
N LEU A 68 -6.58 -9.99 -10.23
CA LEU A 68 -6.56 -9.31 -8.92
C LEU A 68 -5.53 -9.93 -7.97
N GLN A 69 -5.41 -11.27 -7.92
CA GLN A 69 -4.42 -11.96 -7.10
C GLN A 69 -2.98 -11.66 -7.54
N ILE A 70 -2.71 -11.65 -8.85
CA ILE A 70 -1.38 -11.33 -9.40
C ILE A 70 -1.04 -9.86 -9.14
N ILE A 71 -1.97 -8.94 -9.37
CA ILE A 71 -1.78 -7.50 -9.10
C ILE A 71 -1.47 -7.27 -7.63
N TYR A 72 -2.25 -7.86 -6.70
CA TYR A 72 -1.99 -7.77 -5.26
C TYR A 72 -0.58 -8.24 -4.91
N SER A 73 -0.20 -9.41 -5.43
CA SER A 73 1.08 -10.04 -5.16
C SER A 73 2.25 -9.18 -5.65
N LEU A 74 2.20 -8.67 -6.89
CA LEU A 74 3.22 -7.76 -7.42
C LEU A 74 3.31 -6.45 -6.62
N LEU A 75 2.16 -5.84 -6.31
CA LEU A 75 2.10 -4.62 -5.50
C LEU A 75 2.69 -4.81 -4.09
N SER A 76 2.70 -6.03 -3.58
CA SER A 76 3.30 -6.34 -2.27
C SER A 76 4.83 -6.26 -2.26
N HIS A 77 5.46 -6.25 -3.43
CA HIS A 77 6.92 -6.23 -3.56
C HIS A 77 7.49 -4.87 -3.98
N VAL A 78 6.67 -3.98 -4.55
CA VAL A 78 7.12 -2.64 -4.98
C VAL A 78 7.08 -1.60 -3.86
N ASP A 79 7.90 -0.55 -3.98
CA ASP A 79 7.80 0.64 -3.13
C ASP A 79 6.78 1.64 -3.69
N LEU A 80 5.73 1.91 -2.91
CA LEU A 80 4.61 2.78 -3.29
C LEU A 80 4.73 4.20 -2.71
N SER A 81 5.78 4.50 -1.96
CA SER A 81 5.89 5.73 -1.17
C SER A 81 6.46 6.94 -1.92
N THR A 82 7.09 6.72 -3.08
CA THR A 82 7.84 7.78 -3.79
C THR A 82 6.93 8.74 -4.57
N ALA A 83 7.37 10.00 -4.75
CA ALA A 83 6.57 11.05 -5.39
C ALA A 83 6.08 10.74 -6.82
N PRO A 84 6.89 10.22 -7.77
CA PRO A 84 6.39 9.87 -9.10
C PRO A 84 5.39 8.70 -9.10
N VAL A 85 5.42 7.85 -8.07
CA VAL A 85 4.55 6.67 -7.93
C VAL A 85 3.13 7.06 -7.45
N LYS A 86 2.92 8.27 -6.93
CA LYS A 86 1.59 8.73 -6.49
C LYS A 86 0.55 8.71 -7.60
N GLN A 87 0.91 9.11 -8.83
CA GLN A 87 -0.03 9.05 -9.96
C GLN A 87 -0.40 7.62 -10.32
N PHE A 88 0.59 6.71 -10.32
CA PHE A 88 0.36 5.28 -10.52
C PHE A 88 -0.59 4.72 -9.46
N ASN A 89 -0.38 5.05 -8.18
CA ASN A 89 -1.25 4.58 -7.08
C ASN A 89 -2.71 5.01 -7.27
N LEU A 90 -2.93 6.25 -7.71
CA LEU A 90 -4.28 6.77 -7.97
C LEU A 90 -4.98 6.04 -9.12
N GLU A 91 -4.28 5.77 -10.23
CA GLU A 91 -4.86 5.01 -11.34
C GLU A 91 -5.18 3.56 -10.92
N ILE A 92 -4.30 2.91 -10.15
CA ILE A 92 -4.58 1.58 -9.59
C ILE A 92 -5.81 1.62 -8.70
N ILE A 93 -5.90 2.56 -7.74
CA ILE A 93 -7.07 2.69 -6.87
C ILE A 93 -8.36 2.89 -7.68
N LYS A 94 -8.31 3.73 -8.72
CA LYS A 94 -9.44 4.01 -9.59
C LYS A 94 -9.92 2.78 -10.36
N ILE A 95 -9.02 1.99 -10.94
CA ILE A 95 -9.36 0.77 -11.67
C ILE A 95 -9.90 -0.29 -10.70
N ILE A 96 -9.16 -0.58 -9.62
CA ILE A 96 -9.53 -1.61 -8.63
C ILE A 96 -10.83 -1.25 -7.90
N GLY A 97 -11.09 0.04 -7.68
CA GLY A 97 -12.32 0.55 -7.07
C GLY A 97 -13.59 0.09 -7.78
N LYS A 98 -13.54 -0.24 -9.07
CA LYS A 98 -14.69 -0.77 -9.83
C LYS A 98 -15.12 -2.17 -9.39
N TYR A 99 -14.21 -2.92 -8.74
CA TYR A 99 -14.43 -4.32 -8.37
C TYR A 99 -14.91 -4.51 -6.93
N VAL A 100 -15.09 -3.44 -6.16
CA VAL A 100 -15.54 -3.53 -4.75
C VAL A 100 -16.99 -4.01 -4.59
N GLN A 101 -17.80 -3.95 -5.65
CA GLN A 101 -19.15 -4.51 -5.71
C GLN A 101 -19.21 -5.82 -6.52
N SER A 102 -18.08 -6.30 -7.03
CA SER A 102 -18.00 -7.52 -7.81
C SER A 102 -17.98 -8.78 -6.92
N PRO A 103 -18.13 -9.99 -7.47
CA PRO A 103 -17.93 -11.23 -6.73
C PRO A 103 -16.53 -11.35 -6.07
N TYR A 104 -15.53 -10.63 -6.59
CA TYR A 104 -14.13 -10.64 -6.14
C TYR A 104 -13.78 -9.42 -5.26
N TRP A 105 -14.78 -8.88 -4.55
CA TRP A 105 -14.61 -7.68 -3.73
C TRP A 105 -13.56 -7.83 -2.63
N LYS A 106 -13.31 -9.04 -2.11
CA LYS A 106 -12.32 -9.28 -1.05
C LYS A 106 -10.91 -9.05 -1.58
N GLU A 107 -10.61 -9.56 -2.76
CA GLU A 107 -9.34 -9.38 -3.45
C GLU A 107 -9.13 -7.90 -3.80
N ALA A 108 -10.16 -7.23 -4.34
CA ALA A 108 -10.11 -5.80 -4.62
C ALA A 108 -9.85 -4.97 -3.34
N LEU A 109 -10.56 -5.28 -2.25
CA LEU A 109 -10.38 -4.60 -0.96
C LEU A 109 -8.97 -4.80 -0.39
N ASN A 110 -8.39 -5.99 -0.55
CA ASN A 110 -7.01 -6.25 -0.10
C ASN A 110 -5.99 -5.40 -0.86
N ILE A 111 -6.16 -5.23 -2.18
CA ILE A 111 -5.32 -4.34 -2.99
C ILE A 111 -5.48 -2.89 -2.53
N LEU A 112 -6.72 -2.41 -2.38
CA LEU A 112 -6.97 -1.03 -1.94
C LEU A 112 -6.34 -0.75 -0.57
N LYS A 113 -6.51 -1.67 0.39
CA LYS A 113 -5.86 -1.57 1.71
C LYS A 113 -4.34 -1.51 1.61
N LEU A 114 -3.74 -2.38 0.79
CA LEU A 114 -2.30 -2.42 0.58
C LEU A 114 -1.77 -1.10 0.01
N VAL A 115 -2.37 -0.62 -1.09
CA VAL A 115 -1.93 0.59 -1.77
C VAL A 115 -2.08 1.80 -0.85
N VAL A 116 -3.24 1.97 -0.22
CA VAL A 116 -3.47 3.09 0.72
C VAL A 116 -2.49 3.05 1.89
N SER A 117 -2.31 1.88 2.52
CA SER A 117 -1.40 1.74 3.66
C SER A 117 0.06 2.04 3.33
N ARG A 118 0.51 1.76 2.10
CA ARG A 118 1.91 1.89 1.70
C ARG A 118 2.22 3.13 0.86
N SER A 119 1.20 3.89 0.46
CA SER A 119 1.36 5.15 -0.27
C SER A 119 1.60 6.36 0.64
N ALA A 120 1.41 6.20 1.96
CA ALA A 120 1.60 7.29 2.92
C ALA A 120 3.07 7.72 2.97
N SER A 121 3.30 9.03 2.86
CA SER A 121 4.61 9.64 3.03
C SER A 121 4.49 10.76 4.05
N LEU A 122 5.26 10.67 5.14
CA LEU A 122 5.33 11.71 6.15
C LEU A 122 6.19 12.85 5.59
N VAL A 123 5.56 13.91 5.13
CA VAL A 123 6.25 15.13 4.73
C VAL A 123 6.48 15.97 5.98
N VAL A 124 7.74 16.18 6.36
CA VAL A 124 8.10 17.16 7.37
C VAL A 124 7.85 18.55 6.77
N PRO A 125 7.14 19.46 7.46
CA PRO A 125 7.01 20.84 7.01
C PRO A 125 8.40 21.41 6.77
N ASN A 126 8.63 21.97 5.57
CA ASN A 126 9.88 22.65 5.30
C ASN A 126 9.90 23.92 6.17
N ASP A 127 10.61 23.88 7.29
CA ASP A 127 10.99 25.06 8.06
C ASP A 127 12.02 25.84 7.23
N ILE A 128 11.55 26.49 6.16
CA ILE A 128 12.32 27.54 5.49
C ILE A 128 11.88 28.82 6.20
N PRO A 129 12.70 29.42 7.07
CA PRO A 129 12.44 30.76 7.54
C PRO A 129 12.46 31.65 6.29
N LYS A 130 11.29 32.17 5.92
CA LYS A 130 11.25 33.29 4.99
C LYS A 130 11.92 34.46 5.72
N SER A 131 13.20 34.66 5.46
CA SER A 131 13.94 35.85 5.89
C SER A 131 13.33 37.06 5.17
N TYR A 132 12.22 37.58 5.71
CA TYR A 132 11.88 38.98 5.53
C TYR A 132 12.85 39.77 6.39
N GLY A 133 13.62 40.65 5.75
CA GLY A 133 14.56 41.50 6.45
C GLY A 133 13.88 42.36 7.52
N GLY A 134 14.66 42.70 8.55
CA GLY A 134 14.31 43.73 9.52
C GLY A 134 14.29 43.24 10.96
N ASP A 135 15.41 43.51 11.63
CA ASP A 135 15.50 43.99 13.02
C ASP A 135 15.25 43.05 14.22
N THR A 136 16.35 42.90 14.97
CA THR A 136 16.47 42.92 16.45
C THR A 136 15.75 41.88 17.32
N SER A 137 16.57 41.08 17.99
CA SER A 137 16.43 40.53 19.35
C SER A 137 15.19 39.70 19.69
N SER A 138 15.32 38.37 19.65
CA SER A 138 14.62 37.45 20.56
C SER A 138 15.32 36.07 20.55
N PRO A 139 15.49 35.37 21.68
CA PRO A 139 16.06 34.02 21.65
C PRO A 139 15.00 33.05 21.13
N GLU A 140 15.08 32.70 19.84
CA GLU A 140 14.23 31.64 19.27
C GLU A 140 14.57 30.28 19.89
N ILE A 141 13.65 29.78 20.70
CA ILE A 141 13.64 28.39 21.15
C ILE A 141 13.27 27.54 19.93
N SER A 142 14.27 26.89 19.33
CA SER A 142 14.04 25.96 18.22
C SER A 142 13.06 24.85 18.64
N PHE A 143 11.96 24.70 17.88
CA PHE A 143 10.94 23.66 18.08
C PHE A 143 11.53 22.24 18.16
N THR A 144 12.67 22.00 17.52
CA THR A 144 13.40 20.72 17.57
C THR A 144 13.94 20.35 18.95
N LYS A 145 14.11 21.32 19.87
CA LYS A 145 14.56 21.05 21.25
C LYS A 145 13.43 20.75 22.22
N ILE A 146 12.18 21.14 21.91
CA ILE A 146 11.03 20.97 22.81
C ILE A 146 10.54 19.52 22.81
N PHE A 147 10.65 18.81 21.68
CA PHE A 147 10.13 17.44 21.55
C PHE A 147 11.08 16.33 22.00
N ASN A 148 12.35 16.65 22.26
CA ASN A 148 13.34 15.64 22.67
C ASN A 148 13.45 15.44 24.20
N ASN A 149 12.66 16.16 25.00
CA ASN A 149 12.60 15.95 26.44
C ASN A 149 11.15 16.05 26.92
N VAL A 150 10.75 15.07 27.74
CA VAL A 150 9.46 14.92 28.43
C VAL A 150 8.48 13.98 27.72
N SER A 151 8.50 12.73 28.17
CA SER A 151 7.29 11.93 28.40
C SER A 151 6.20 12.81 28.99
N LYS A 152 5.27 13.28 28.15
CA LYS A 152 4.06 13.98 28.60
C LYS A 152 2.88 13.15 28.13
N GLU A 153 2.33 12.42 29.08
CA GLU A 153 1.05 11.75 28.99
C GLU A 153 0.01 12.65 28.32
N LEU A 154 -0.86 12.05 27.51
CA LEU A 154 -2.02 12.72 26.92
C LEU A 154 -2.78 13.45 28.04
N PRO A 155 -3.14 14.74 27.86
CA PRO A 155 -3.94 15.46 28.85
C PRO A 155 -5.23 14.67 29.10
N GLY A 156 -5.39 14.25 30.36
CA GLY A 156 -6.36 13.26 30.77
C GLY A 156 -7.83 13.67 30.63
N LYS A 157 -8.65 12.63 30.76
CA LYS A 157 -10.11 12.56 30.92
C LYS A 157 -10.94 13.11 29.75
N THR A 158 -11.27 12.22 28.82
CA THR A 158 -12.45 12.33 27.97
C THR A 158 -13.68 12.62 28.83
N LEU A 159 -14.53 13.55 28.38
CA LEU A 159 -15.80 13.94 29.02
C LEU A 159 -16.50 12.75 29.70
N ASP A 160 -16.76 12.87 31.00
CA ASP A 160 -17.59 11.93 31.73
C ASP A 160 -19.05 12.31 31.51
N PHE A 161 -19.80 11.47 30.80
CA PHE A 161 -21.23 11.69 30.56
C PHE A 161 -22.03 10.97 31.65
N HIS A 162 -22.71 11.73 32.50
CA HIS A 162 -23.79 11.21 33.32
C HIS A 162 -25.11 11.39 32.57
N PHE A 163 -25.77 10.27 32.28
CA PHE A 163 -27.12 10.27 31.71
C PHE A 163 -28.12 10.09 32.86
N ASP A 164 -28.92 11.12 33.14
CA ASP A 164 -29.97 11.03 34.15
C ASP A 164 -31.20 10.35 33.54
N ILE A 165 -31.52 9.14 34.00
CA ILE A 165 -32.62 8.32 33.49
C ILE A 165 -33.94 8.69 34.20
N SER A 166 -33.93 9.67 35.13
CA SER A 166 -35.11 10.06 35.91
C SER A 166 -36.24 10.68 35.06
N GLU A 167 -35.98 11.07 33.81
CA GLU A 167 -36.98 11.60 32.88
C GLU A 167 -37.49 10.60 31.83
N VAL A 168 -37.12 9.32 31.90
CA VAL A 168 -37.80 8.28 31.11
C VAL A 168 -39.14 7.97 31.77
N LYS A 169 -40.11 8.86 31.56
CA LYS A 169 -41.52 8.56 31.84
C LYS A 169 -41.90 7.33 31.03
N SER A 170 -42.20 6.27 31.77
CA SER A 170 -42.87 5.05 31.32
C SER A 170 -44.12 5.39 30.50
N PHE A 171 -44.38 4.54 29.50
CA PHE A 171 -45.58 4.45 28.64
C PHE A 171 -46.87 5.07 29.19
#